data_AF-A0A497XNK8-F1
#
_entry.id   AF-A0A497XNK8-F1
#
_cell.length_a   1.000
_cell.length_b   1.000
_cell.length_c   1.000
_cell.angle_alpha   90.00
_cell.angle_beta   90.00
_cell.angle_gamma   90.00
#
_symmetry.space_group_name_H-M   'P 1'
#
loop_
_entity.id
_entity.type
_entity.pdbx_description
1 polymer ?
#
loop_
_entity_poly.entity_id
_entity_poly.type
_entity_poly.pdbx_seq_one_letter_code
_entity_poly.pdbx_strand_id
1 'polypeptide(L)'
;MVFGSQTHNLTLVFIVLEMILLIWQLARYFYRPGDPHRGWYILLLSLLLLHNITAAFFPDPKRTLPVLLQNGRLWNGVCHGLYFPFYFHKELELVEIRRHVLIWAFICISALPDLLCDYIFHIREPGFSYQLRLYSSGCCLI
;
A
#
# COMPACT_ATOMS: atom_id res chain seq x y z
N MET A 1 -9.74 -11.58 -11.42
CA MET A 1 -8.78 -10.97 -12.37
C MET A 1 -8.10 -12.10 -13.16
N VAL A 2 -7.84 -11.89 -14.46
CA VAL A 2 -7.35 -12.92 -15.39
C VAL A 2 -5.81 -13.00 -15.37
N PHE A 3 -5.27 -14.21 -15.32
CA PHE A 3 -3.84 -14.56 -15.34
C PHE A 3 -3.15 -14.20 -16.68
N GLY A 4 -2.98 -12.91 -16.98
CA GLY A 4 -2.34 -12.48 -18.23
C GLY A 4 -1.92 -11.01 -18.35
N SER A 5 -2.03 -10.19 -17.30
CA SER A 5 -1.62 -8.77 -17.36
C SER A 5 -0.14 -8.58 -16.93
N GLN A 6 0.59 -7.70 -17.63
CA GLN A 6 2.00 -7.35 -17.33
C GLN A 6 2.22 -6.95 -15.86
N THR A 7 1.21 -6.37 -15.22
CA THR A 7 1.24 -5.90 -13.84
C THR A 7 1.43 -7.02 -12.80
N HIS A 8 0.97 -8.25 -13.06
CA HIS A 8 1.13 -9.38 -12.12
C HIS A 8 2.57 -9.89 -12.05
N ASN A 9 3.26 -9.94 -13.19
CA ASN A 9 4.64 -10.43 -13.23
C ASN A 9 5.59 -9.47 -12.50
N LEU A 10 5.32 -8.16 -12.62
CA LEU A 10 6.11 -7.14 -11.97
C LEU A 10 5.96 -7.16 -10.44
N THR A 11 4.72 -7.22 -9.92
CA THR A 11 4.49 -7.30 -8.47
C THR A 11 5.06 -8.59 -7.88
N LEU A 12 5.02 -9.71 -8.60
CA LEU A 12 5.63 -10.96 -8.15
C LEU A 12 7.15 -10.82 -8.02
N VAL A 13 7.82 -10.18 -8.99
CA VAL A 13 9.26 -9.88 -8.91
C VAL A 13 9.58 -8.99 -7.71
N PHE A 14 8.79 -7.94 -7.47
CA PHE A 14 8.97 -7.07 -6.30
C PHE A 14 8.82 -7.82 -4.98
N ILE A 15 7.79 -8.68 -4.85
CA ILE A 15 7.58 -9.52 -3.66
C ILE A 15 8.80 -10.41 -3.40
N VAL A 16 9.33 -11.06 -4.44
CA VAL A 16 10.51 -11.94 -4.30
C VAL A 16 11.74 -11.14 -3.87
N LEU A 17 12.00 -10.00 -4.51
CA LEU A 17 13.12 -9.13 -4.16
C LEU A 17 13.01 -8.60 -2.72
N GLU A 18 11.82 -8.16 -2.33
CA GLU A 18 11.53 -7.69 -0.97
C GLU A 18 11.70 -8.78 0.07
N MET A 19 11.27 -10.02 -0.21
CA MET A 19 11.51 -11.14 0.70
C MET A 19 13.00 -11.43 0.88
N ILE A 20 13.79 -11.42 -0.20
CA ILE A 20 15.24 -11.64 -0.13
C ILE A 20 15.90 -10.54 0.72
N LEU A 21 15.58 -9.28 0.45
CA LEU A 21 16.11 -8.15 1.19
C LEU A 21 15.67 -8.17 2.66
N LEU A 22 14.42 -8.54 2.95
CA LEU A 22 13.87 -8.63 4.29
C LEU A 22 14.60 -9.72 5.10
N ILE A 23 14.77 -10.91 4.53
CA ILE A 23 15.50 -12.01 5.19
C ILE A 23 16.95 -11.60 5.47
N TRP A 24 17.62 -10.95 4.50
CA TRP A 24 18.99 -10.50 4.67
C TRP A 24 19.11 -9.47 5.80
N GLN A 25 18.21 -8.49 5.86
CA GLN A 25 18.22 -7.48 6.91
C GLN A 25 17.82 -8.03 8.27
N LEU A 26 16.87 -8.97 8.30
CA LEU A 26 16.47 -9.64 9.54
C LEU A 26 17.65 -10.43 10.13
N ALA A 27 18.36 -11.19 9.29
CA ALA A 27 19.58 -11.89 9.71
C ALA A 27 20.62 -10.89 10.25
N ARG A 28 20.87 -9.80 9.52
CA ARG A 28 21.86 -8.79 9.92
C ARG A 28 21.48 -8.03 11.21
N TYR A 29 20.18 -7.88 11.47
CA TYR A 29 19.65 -7.31 12.70
C TYR A 29 19.92 -8.22 13.89
N PHE A 30 19.67 -9.53 13.76
CA PHE A 30 19.99 -10.50 14.81
C PHE A 30 21.51 -10.66 15.05
N TYR A 31 22.34 -10.60 14.00
CA TYR A 31 23.80 -10.70 14.16
C TYR A 31 24.45 -9.50 14.85
N ARG A 32 23.84 -8.31 14.79
CA ARG A 32 24.40 -7.10 15.42
C ARG A 32 23.27 -6.15 15.84
N PRO A 33 22.66 -6.34 17.03
CA PRO A 33 21.51 -5.58 17.51
C PRO A 33 21.82 -4.12 17.92
N GLY A 34 23.01 -3.59 17.59
CA GLY A 34 23.49 -2.29 18.04
C GLY A 34 23.05 -1.08 17.21
N ASP A 35 22.43 -1.29 16.03
CA ASP A 35 22.03 -0.18 15.13
C ASP A 35 20.50 0.02 15.16
N PRO A 36 19.97 1.03 15.88
CA PRO A 36 18.53 1.26 15.99
C PRO A 36 17.88 1.67 14.66
N HIS A 37 18.67 2.22 13.74
CA HIS A 37 18.27 2.63 12.39
C HIS A 37 17.75 1.45 11.54
N ARG A 38 18.29 0.25 11.75
CA ARG A 38 17.94 -0.94 10.95
C ARG A 38 16.52 -1.44 11.21
N GLY A 39 15.99 -1.21 12.40
CA GLY A 39 14.61 -1.57 12.74
C GLY A 39 13.60 -0.83 11.86
N TRP A 40 13.87 0.44 11.55
CA TRP A 40 13.02 1.25 10.67
C TRP A 40 13.03 0.71 9.23
N TYR A 41 14.18 0.23 8.74
CA TYR A 41 14.25 -0.37 7.41
C TYR A 41 13.53 -1.71 7.32
N ILE A 42 13.62 -2.55 8.36
CA ILE A 42 12.87 -3.81 8.44
C ILE A 42 11.36 -3.56 8.47
N LEU A 43 10.92 -2.56 9.23
CA LEU A 43 9.52 -2.14 9.27
C LEU A 43 9.06 -1.61 7.90
N LEU A 44 9.89 -0.81 7.22
CA LEU A 44 9.60 -0.33 5.85
C LEU A 44 9.40 -1.50 4.89
N LEU A 45 10.35 -2.46 4.85
CA LEU A 45 10.24 -3.62 3.97
C LEU A 45 9.04 -4.50 4.29
N SER A 46 8.72 -4.66 5.58
CA SER A 46 7.57 -5.45 6.01
C SER A 46 6.27 -4.81 5.52
N LEU A 47 6.15 -3.49 5.62
CA LEU A 47 5.00 -2.73 5.12
C LEU A 47 4.87 -2.84 3.60
N LEU A 48 5.99 -2.72 2.88
CA LEU A 48 6.05 -2.82 1.42
C LEU A 48 5.64 -4.22 0.93
N LEU A 49 6.13 -5.25 1.59
CA LEU A 49 5.78 -6.64 1.31
C LEU A 49 4.29 -6.90 1.56
N LEU A 50 3.75 -6.45 2.69
CA LEU A 50 2.32 -6.53 2.97
C LEU A 50 1.51 -5.79 1.90
N HIS A 51 1.96 -4.61 1.46
CA HIS A 51 1.29 -3.84 0.41
C HIS A 51 1.24 -4.61 -0.90
N ASN A 52 2.36 -5.18 -1.33
CA ASN A 52 2.43 -5.94 -2.57
C ASN A 52 1.64 -7.26 -2.50
N ILE A 53 1.65 -7.96 -1.36
CA ILE A 53 0.81 -9.15 -1.15
C ILE A 53 -0.68 -8.77 -1.19
N THR A 54 -1.10 -7.74 -0.43
CA THR A 54 -2.50 -7.30 -0.44
C THR A 54 -2.94 -6.79 -1.80
N ALA A 55 -2.05 -6.14 -2.57
CA ALA A 55 -2.32 -5.72 -3.94
C ALA A 55 -2.38 -6.90 -4.93
N ALA A 56 -1.62 -7.98 -4.71
CA ALA A 56 -1.64 -9.19 -5.52
C ALA A 56 -2.90 -10.03 -5.27
N PHE A 57 -3.40 -10.07 -4.03
CA PHE A 57 -4.56 -10.87 -3.64
C PHE A 57 -5.91 -10.14 -3.76
N PHE A 58 -5.95 -8.81 -3.71
CA PHE A 58 -7.19 -8.03 -3.68
C PHE A 58 -7.23 -6.89 -4.72
N PRO A 59 -8.40 -6.55 -5.28
CA PRO A 59 -9.72 -7.11 -5.01
C PRO A 59 -10.06 -8.33 -5.89
N ASP A 60 -10.51 -9.42 -5.27
CA ASP A 60 -11.02 -10.59 -5.98
C ASP A 60 -12.56 -10.65 -5.83
N PRO A 61 -13.34 -10.27 -6.86
CA PRO A 61 -14.80 -10.28 -6.79
C PRO A 61 -15.41 -11.68 -6.64
N LYS A 62 -14.61 -12.74 -6.77
CA LYS A 62 -15.06 -14.14 -6.63
C LYS A 62 -14.90 -14.70 -5.22
N ARG A 63 -14.21 -14.00 -4.31
CA ARG A 63 -14.00 -14.47 -2.94
C ARG A 63 -15.00 -13.84 -1.99
N THR A 64 -15.73 -14.67 -1.25
CA THR A 64 -16.61 -14.30 -0.12
C THR A 64 -15.82 -13.88 1.12
N LEU A 65 -14.69 -13.17 0.94
CA LEU A 65 -13.95 -12.59 2.06
C LEU A 65 -14.73 -11.37 2.56
N PRO A 66 -14.76 -11.13 3.89
CA PRO A 66 -15.39 -9.96 4.48
C PRO A 66 -14.90 -8.68 3.80
N VAL A 67 -15.81 -7.74 3.54
CA VAL A 67 -15.50 -6.45 2.90
C VAL A 67 -14.36 -5.71 3.63
N LEU A 68 -14.30 -5.87 4.96
CA LEU A 68 -13.21 -5.34 5.79
C LEU A 68 -11.82 -5.86 5.37
N LEU A 69 -11.70 -7.15 5.03
CA LEU A 69 -10.47 -7.78 4.57
C LEU A 69 -10.11 -7.36 3.14
N GLN A 70 -11.11 -7.21 2.26
CA GLN A 70 -10.88 -6.72 0.89
C GLN A 70 -10.41 -5.25 0.90
N ASN A 71 -10.92 -4.45 1.84
CA ASN A 71 -10.54 -3.05 2.03
C ASN A 71 -9.22 -2.88 2.77
N GLY A 72 -8.63 -3.96 3.30
CA GLY A 72 -7.29 -3.97 3.87
C GLY A 72 -6.22 -3.43 2.91
N ARG A 73 -6.39 -3.61 1.59
CA ARG A 73 -5.49 -3.03 0.57
C ARG A 73 -5.42 -1.51 0.66
N LEU A 74 -6.56 -0.85 0.87
CA LEU A 74 -6.68 0.59 0.94
C LEU A 74 -5.93 1.14 2.15
N TRP A 75 -6.21 0.56 3.32
CA TRP A 75 -5.56 0.88 4.59
C TRP A 75 -4.05 0.68 4.51
N ASN A 76 -3.62 -0.45 3.96
CA ASN A 76 -2.20 -0.78 3.87
C ASN A 76 -1.45 0.15 2.90
N GLY A 77 -2.12 0.62 1.83
CA GLY A 77 -1.60 1.66 0.94
C GLY A 77 -1.37 3.00 1.64
N VAL A 78 -2.32 3.44 2.47
CA VAL A 78 -2.16 4.68 3.24
C VAL A 78 -1.05 4.56 4.29
N CYS A 79 -1.01 3.45 5.03
CA CYS A 79 0.07 3.19 6.00
C CYS A 79 1.45 3.24 5.33
N HIS A 80 1.60 2.58 4.18
CA HIS A 80 2.85 2.60 3.43
C HIS A 80 3.21 4.00 2.91
N GLY A 81 2.25 4.71 2.30
CA GLY A 81 2.46 6.06 1.76
C GLY A 81 2.85 7.10 2.82
N LEU A 82 2.33 6.97 4.04
CA LEU A 82 2.70 7.81 5.18
C LEU A 82 4.07 7.45 5.76
N TYR A 83 4.36 6.16 5.86
CA TYR A 83 5.57 5.68 6.52
C TYR A 83 6.83 5.87 5.67
N PHE A 84 6.73 5.77 4.34
CA PHE A 84 7.85 5.95 3.42
C PHE A 84 8.58 7.30 3.61
N PRO A 85 7.93 8.48 3.49
CA PRO A 85 8.60 9.76 3.70
C PRO A 85 9.10 9.94 5.14
N PHE A 86 8.37 9.39 6.13
CA PHE A 86 8.82 9.39 7.53
C PHE A 86 10.15 8.64 7.71
N TYR A 87 10.30 7.46 7.08
CA TYR A 87 11.54 6.69 7.09
C TYR A 87 12.72 7.50 6.52
N PHE A 88 12.53 8.13 5.37
CA PHE A 88 13.60 8.93 4.73
C PHE A 88 14.03 10.12 5.60
N HIS A 89 13.09 10.78 6.27
CA HIS A 89 13.44 11.85 7.21
C HIS A 89 14.25 11.33 8.40
N LYS A 90 13.90 10.15 8.91
CA LYS A 90 14.56 9.57 10.08
C LYS A 90 15.95 9.03 9.77
N GLU A 91 16.16 8.46 8.58
CA GLU A 91 17.42 7.84 8.19
C GLU A 91 18.43 8.82 7.58
N LEU A 92 17.95 9.82 6.82
CA LEU A 92 18.84 10.79 6.18
C LEU A 92 19.12 12.03 7.04
N GLU A 93 18.41 12.21 8.17
CA GLU A 93 18.50 13.37 9.06
C GLU A 93 18.38 14.75 8.35
N LEU A 94 17.81 14.76 7.14
CA LEU A 94 17.71 15.96 6.32
C LEU A 94 16.62 16.88 6.87
N VAL A 95 17.05 17.97 7.50
CA VAL A 95 16.18 19.00 8.10
C VAL A 95 15.27 19.65 7.05
N GLU A 96 15.75 19.80 5.80
CA GLU A 96 14.98 20.40 4.70
C GLU A 96 13.82 19.50 4.24
N ILE A 97 13.98 18.17 4.30
CA ILE A 97 12.94 17.21 3.88
C ILE A 97 11.76 17.21 4.85
N ARG A 98 11.91 17.73 6.07
CA ARG A 98 10.83 17.79 7.07
C ARG A 98 9.56 18.46 6.52
N ARG A 99 9.70 19.53 5.73
CA ARG A 99 8.55 20.21 5.12
C ARG A 99 7.87 19.32 4.09
N HIS A 100 8.64 18.63 3.26
CA HIS A 100 8.12 17.69 2.28
C HIS A 100 7.41 16.51 2.94
N VAL A 101 7.95 15.96 4.03
CA VAL A 101 7.28 14.88 4.80
C VAL A 101 5.94 15.34 5.35
N LEU A 102 5.87 16.56 5.91
CA LEU A 102 4.62 17.12 6.42
C LEU A 102 3.60 17.34 5.30
N ILE A 103 4.04 17.78 4.12
CA ILE A 103 3.17 17.95 2.95
C ILE A 103 2.65 16.58 2.48
N TRP A 104 3.51 15.57 2.35
CA TRP A 104 3.10 14.21 1.97
C TRP A 104 2.18 13.58 3.00
N ALA A 105 2.45 13.78 4.29
CA ALA A 105 1.58 13.35 5.38
C ALA A 105 0.21 14.02 5.29
N PHE A 106 0.18 15.34 5.06
CA PHE A 106 -1.05 16.10 4.88
C PHE A 106 -1.85 15.60 3.67
N ILE A 107 -1.22 15.39 2.52
CA ILE A 107 -1.87 14.86 1.30
C ILE A 107 -2.48 13.48 1.57
N CYS A 108 -1.71 12.58 2.19
CA CYS A 108 -2.20 11.23 2.50
C CYS A 108 -3.35 11.25 3.52
N ILE A 109 -3.30 12.13 4.52
CA ILE A 109 -4.39 12.30 5.49
C ILE A 109 -5.61 12.93 4.83
N SER A 110 -5.42 13.89 3.92
CA SER A 110 -6.54 14.51 3.18
C SER A 110 -7.21 13.57 2.18
N ALA A 111 -6.53 12.50 1.76
CA ALA A 111 -7.12 11.45 0.93
C ALA A 111 -7.92 10.43 1.75
N LEU A 112 -7.75 10.36 3.08
CA LEU A 112 -8.50 9.44 3.94
C LEU A 112 -10.02 9.68 3.91
N PRO A 113 -10.57 10.91 3.97
CA PRO A 113 -12.00 11.17 3.86
C PRO A 113 -12.63 10.62 2.58
N ASP A 114 -11.98 10.79 1.42
CA ASP A 114 -12.49 10.31 0.14
C ASP A 114 -12.56 8.77 0.13
N LEU A 115 -11.51 8.14 0.65
CA LEU A 115 -11.41 6.69 0.83
C LEU A 115 -12.44 6.15 1.85
N LEU A 116 -12.75 6.93 2.89
CA LEU A 116 -13.72 6.59 3.92
C LEU A 116 -15.16 6.78 3.43
N CYS A 117 -15.41 7.79 2.59
CA CYS A 117 -16.67 7.99 1.89
C CYS A 117 -16.97 6.85 0.93
N ASP A 118 -16.00 6.46 0.08
CA ASP A 118 -16.15 5.29 -0.80
C ASP A 118 -16.41 4.01 0.00
N TYR A 119 -15.74 3.83 1.14
CA TYR A 119 -15.96 2.70 2.05
C TYR A 119 -17.37 2.68 2.65
N ILE A 120 -17.85 3.81 3.18
CA ILE A 120 -19.20 3.94 3.77
C ILE A 120 -20.27 3.75 2.69
N PHE A 121 -20.07 4.33 1.50
CA PHE A 121 -21.00 4.23 0.39
C PHE A 121 -21.08 2.78 -0.13
N HIS A 122 -19.95 2.07 -0.20
CA HIS A 122 -19.91 0.66 -0.59
C HIS A 122 -20.58 -0.28 0.44
N ILE A 123 -20.47 0.01 1.74
CA ILE A 123 -21.20 -0.73 2.79
C ILE A 123 -22.71 -0.46 2.72
N ARG A 124 -23.09 0.78 2.40
CA ARG A 124 -24.50 1.20 2.37
C ARG A 124 -25.24 0.72 1.13
N GLU A 125 -24.58 0.71 -0.02
CA GLU A 125 -25.15 0.22 -1.28
C GLU A 125 -24.14 -0.69 -2.03
N PRO A 126 -24.16 -2.01 -1.77
CA PRO A 126 -23.22 -2.94 -2.39
C PRO A 126 -23.40 -3.04 -3.93
N GLY A 127 -24.48 -2.45 -4.49
CA GLY A 127 -24.88 -2.52 -5.89
C GLY A 127 -24.41 -1.40 -6.83
N PHE A 128 -23.78 -0.33 -6.33
CA PHE A 128 -23.56 0.88 -7.15
C PHE A 128 -22.19 0.91 -7.87
N SER A 129 -21.21 0.16 -7.37
CA SER A 129 -19.82 0.23 -7.84
C SER A 129 -19.58 -0.37 -9.24
N TYR A 130 -20.50 -1.21 -9.75
CA TYR A 130 -20.40 -1.76 -11.11
C TYR A 130 -20.90 -0.76 -12.17
N GLN A 131 -21.90 0.06 -11.83
CA GLN A 131 -22.50 1.04 -12.74
C GLN A 131 -21.55 2.22 -13.00
N LEU A 132 -20.86 2.72 -11.97
CA LEU A 132 -19.87 3.79 -12.12
C LEU A 132 -18.63 3.37 -12.94
N ARG A 133 -18.21 2.10 -12.84
CA ARG A 133 -17.08 1.58 -13.63
C ARG A 133 -17.45 1.39 -15.11
N LEU A 134 -18.72 1.09 -15.41
CA LEU A 134 -19.28 1.09 -16.78
C LEU A 134 -19.46 2.53 -17.31
N TYR A 135 -19.88 3.48 -16.47
CA TYR A 135 -20.04 4.89 -16.86
C TYR A 135 -18.68 5.58 -17.14
N SER A 136 -17.67 5.34 -16.30
CA SER A 136 -16.29 5.80 -16.52
C SER A 136 -15.60 5.15 -17.73
N SER A 137 -16.05 3.98 -18.17
CA SER A 137 -15.51 3.30 -19.37
C SER A 137 -16.31 3.61 -20.65
N GLY A 138 -17.45 4.29 -20.52
CA GLY A 138 -18.36 4.63 -21.62
C GLY A 138 -18.36 6.10 -22.05
N CYS A 139 -17.63 6.98 -21.34
CA CYS A 139 -17.62 8.41 -21.63
C CYS A 139 -16.28 8.86 -22.23
N CYS A 140 -15.83 8.17 -23.29
CA CYS A 140 -14.77 8.62 -24.19
C CYS A 140 -15.07 8.26 -25.65
N LEU A 141 -16.36 8.27 -26.01
CA LEU A 141 -16.86 8.10 -27.38
C LEU A 141 -18.26 8.73 -27.47
N ILE A 142 -18.30 10.06 -27.45
CA ILE A 142 -19.09 10.98 -28.29
C ILE A 142 -18.43 12.35 -28.12
#